data_AF-A0A8T5EKM6-F1
#
_entry.id   AF-A0A8T5EKM6-F1
#
_cell.length_a   1.000
_cell.length_b   1.000
_cell.length_c   1.000
_cell.angle_alpha   90.00
_cell.angle_beta   90.00
_cell.angle_gamma   90.00
#
_symmetry.space_group_name_H-M   'P 1'
#
loop_
_entity.id
_entity.type
_entity.pdbx_description
1 polymer ?
#
loop_
_entity_poly.entity_id
_entity_poly.type
_entity_poly.pdbx_seq_one_letter_code
_entity_poly.pdbx_strand_id
1 'polypeptide(L)'
;MEWEEVSIPGPGPKMLWPMAWSILPLAGGLLLLLQDRGLLATGALALGVMLSLVAVWIGTNAMPGRVDMLVLLVSPFAAFILLFQPPAAIQALLALVPWVINYRTAASLSALSGTAYRRDWDPREPLPEITGATYMHRRWAARPLLRVGSNIVRGIRLDDRIMLEADAPITFTFSEE
;
A
#
# COMPACT_ATOMS: atom_id res chain seq x y z
N MET A 1 -15.75 -21.89 16.45
CA MET A 1 -16.12 -20.56 15.90
C MET A 1 -15.47 -20.41 14.54
N GLU A 2 -16.28 -20.13 13.52
CA GLU A 2 -15.86 -20.04 12.11
C GLU A 2 -15.46 -18.60 11.74
N TRP A 3 -14.65 -18.44 10.71
CA TRP A 3 -14.30 -17.14 10.17
C TRP A 3 -15.44 -16.63 9.28
N GLU A 4 -15.93 -15.43 9.55
CA GLU A 4 -16.89 -14.72 8.72
C GLU A 4 -16.14 -13.95 7.61
N GLU A 5 -16.49 -14.20 6.36
CA GLU A 5 -15.96 -13.44 5.24
C GLU A 5 -16.68 -12.10 5.14
N VAL A 6 -15.92 -11.01 5.29
CA VAL A 6 -16.43 -9.65 5.23
C VAL A 6 -15.75 -8.91 4.09
N SER A 7 -16.55 -8.34 3.18
CA SER A 7 -16.03 -7.43 2.17
C SER A 7 -15.64 -6.11 2.82
N ILE A 8 -14.35 -5.79 2.84
CA ILE A 8 -13.88 -4.46 3.19
C ILE A 8 -13.95 -3.61 1.92
N PRO A 9 -14.57 -2.41 1.97
CA PRO A 9 -14.52 -1.49 0.85
C PRO A 9 -13.05 -1.20 0.50
N GLY A 10 -12.63 -1.66 -0.67
CA GLY A 10 -11.32 -1.36 -1.22
C GLY A 10 -11.14 0.13 -1.48
N PRO A 11 -9.90 0.60 -1.72
CA PRO A 11 -9.67 2.00 -2.07
C PRO A 11 -10.38 2.41 -3.38
N GLY A 12 -10.63 1.44 -4.27
CA GLY A 12 -11.50 1.59 -5.44
C GLY A 12 -10.96 2.56 -6.49
N PRO A 13 -11.68 2.79 -7.60
CA PRO A 13 -11.17 3.56 -8.74
C PRO A 13 -10.94 5.05 -8.41
N LYS A 14 -11.61 5.59 -7.39
CA LYS A 14 -11.45 7.00 -6.98
C LYS A 14 -10.02 7.32 -6.53
N MET A 15 -9.28 6.33 -6.02
CA MET A 15 -7.87 6.52 -5.63
C MET A 15 -6.95 6.86 -6.82
N LEU A 16 -7.37 6.54 -8.05
CA LEU A 16 -6.60 6.79 -9.27
C LEU A 16 -6.69 8.24 -9.73
N TRP A 17 -7.48 9.08 -9.05
CA TRP A 17 -7.63 10.48 -9.42
C TRP A 17 -6.28 11.24 -9.46
N PRO A 18 -5.42 11.20 -8.42
CA PRO A 18 -4.11 11.84 -8.49
C PRO A 18 -3.20 11.24 -9.58
N MET A 19 -3.39 9.94 -9.86
CA MET A 19 -2.65 9.24 -10.92
C MET A 19 -3.00 9.79 -12.30
N ALA A 20 -4.28 10.01 -12.60
CA ALA A 20 -4.71 10.63 -13.86
C ALA A 20 -4.17 12.06 -14.00
N TRP A 21 -4.25 12.85 -12.93
CA TRP A 21 -3.76 14.23 -12.93
C TRP A 21 -2.24 14.35 -13.06
N SER A 22 -1.48 13.32 -12.65
CA SER A 22 -0.03 13.30 -12.80
C SER A 22 0.46 13.30 -14.25
N ILE A 23 -0.39 12.91 -15.21
CA ILE A 23 -0.04 12.86 -16.63
C ILE A 23 0.20 14.27 -17.18
N LEU A 24 -0.56 15.27 -16.73
CA LEU A 24 -0.43 16.65 -17.22
C LEU A 24 0.96 17.24 -16.97
N PRO A 25 1.48 17.27 -15.72
CA PRO A 25 2.82 17.79 -15.46
C PRO A 25 3.92 16.87 -16.04
N LEU A 26 3.69 15.56 -16.18
CA LEU A 26 4.66 14.68 -16.87
C LEU A 26 4.77 14.99 -18.36
N ALA A 27 3.65 15.01 -19.08
CA ALA A 27 3.63 15.31 -20.51
C ALA A 27 4.15 16.74 -20.75
N GLY A 28 3.73 17.70 -19.94
CA GLY A 28 4.24 19.07 -19.97
C GLY A 28 5.75 19.13 -19.74
N GLY A 29 6.25 18.43 -18.72
CA GLY A 29 7.68 18.36 -18.42
C GLY A 29 8.50 17.76 -19.56
N LEU A 30 8.03 16.66 -20.16
CA LEU A 30 8.68 16.01 -21.31
C LEU A 30 8.72 16.92 -22.55
N LEU A 31 7.64 17.68 -22.81
CA LEU A 31 7.61 18.66 -23.90
C LEU A 31 8.56 19.83 -23.62
N LEU A 32 8.65 20.28 -22.37
CA LEU A 32 9.54 21.38 -21.97
C LEU A 32 11.02 20.99 -22.05
N LEU A 33 11.36 19.70 -21.91
CA LEU A 33 12.72 19.20 -22.15
C LEU A 33 13.19 19.46 -23.58
N LEU A 34 12.27 19.44 -24.56
CA LEU A 34 12.60 19.71 -25.97
C LEU A 34 12.89 21.19 -26.25
N GLN A 35 12.56 22.08 -25.31
CA GLN A 35 12.69 23.54 -25.44
C GLN A 35 13.80 24.12 -24.55
N ASP A 36 14.69 23.27 -24.01
CA ASP A 36 15.77 23.64 -23.07
C ASP A 36 15.30 24.45 -21.84
N ARG A 37 14.03 24.30 -21.43
CA ARG A 37 13.48 24.96 -20.23
C ARG A 37 13.79 24.16 -18.98
N GLY A 38 15.08 23.93 -18.73
CA GLY A 38 15.60 22.94 -17.78
C GLY A 38 14.93 22.91 -16.41
N LEU A 39 14.78 24.05 -15.73
CA LEU A 39 14.24 24.08 -14.37
C LEU A 39 12.72 23.92 -14.30
N LEU A 40 12.00 24.45 -15.31
CA LEU A 40 10.55 24.27 -15.42
C LEU A 40 10.22 22.84 -15.83
N ALA A 41 11.02 22.26 -16.73
CA ALA A 41 10.89 20.87 -17.15
C ALA A 41 11.10 19.92 -15.96
N THR A 42 12.21 20.06 -15.21
CA THR A 42 12.45 19.23 -14.02
C THR A 42 11.38 19.41 -12.96
N GLY A 43 10.94 20.65 -12.69
CA GLY A 43 9.87 20.93 -11.74
C GLY A 43 8.55 20.26 -12.11
N ALA A 44 8.17 20.31 -13.39
CA ALA A 44 6.97 19.64 -13.90
C ALA A 44 7.10 18.11 -13.82
N LEU A 45 8.25 17.55 -14.22
CA LEU A 45 8.48 16.10 -14.12
C LEU A 45 8.43 15.61 -12.66
N ALA A 46 9.08 16.31 -11.74
CA ALA A 46 9.07 15.98 -10.31
C ALA A 46 7.66 16.09 -9.72
N LEU A 47 6.90 17.14 -10.09
CA LEU A 47 5.50 17.30 -9.66
C LEU A 47 4.63 16.12 -10.13
N GLY A 48 4.80 15.68 -11.37
CA GLY A 48 4.08 14.52 -11.90
C GLY A 48 4.43 13.22 -11.17
N VAL A 49 5.71 12.97 -10.91
CA VAL A 49 6.15 11.81 -10.10
C VAL A 49 5.51 11.87 -8.71
N MET A 50 5.55 13.01 -8.03
CA MET A 50 4.99 13.15 -6.69
C MET A 50 3.45 13.02 -6.67
N LEU A 51 2.74 13.57 -7.66
CA LEU A 51 1.28 13.40 -7.77
C LEU A 51 0.90 11.93 -8.01
N SER A 52 1.67 11.19 -8.81
CA SER A 52 1.43 9.76 -9.01
C SER A 52 1.65 8.96 -7.72
N LEU A 53 2.63 9.35 -6.89
CA LEU A 53 2.87 8.75 -5.58
C LEU A 53 1.70 8.98 -4.62
N VAL A 54 1.02 10.13 -4.68
CA VAL A 54 -0.16 10.39 -3.83
C VAL A 54 -1.27 9.35 -4.05
N ALA A 55 -1.48 8.88 -5.28
CA ALA A 55 -2.44 7.81 -5.55
C ALA A 55 -2.05 6.51 -4.82
N VAL A 56 -0.77 6.12 -4.90
CA VAL A 56 -0.24 4.94 -4.19
C VAL A 56 -0.35 5.12 -2.67
N TRP A 57 -0.06 6.32 -2.16
CA TRP A 57 -0.18 6.66 -0.75
C TRP A 57 -1.62 6.49 -0.24
N ILE A 58 -2.63 6.93 -1.00
CA ILE A 58 -4.04 6.74 -0.64
C ILE A 58 -4.37 5.24 -0.54
N GLY A 59 -4.00 4.46 -1.55
CA GLY A 59 -4.30 3.03 -1.56
C GLY A 59 -3.56 2.23 -0.48
N THR A 60 -2.31 2.59 -0.19
CA THR A 60 -1.52 1.95 0.88
C THR A 60 -2.04 2.28 2.28
N ASN A 61 -2.55 3.49 2.51
CA ASN A 61 -3.22 3.81 3.77
C ASN A 61 -4.58 3.10 3.91
N ALA A 62 -5.30 2.89 2.82
CA ALA A 62 -6.55 2.12 2.84
C ALA A 62 -6.31 0.62 3.07
N MET A 63 -5.19 0.08 2.59
CA MET A 63 -4.84 -1.34 2.69
C MET A 63 -3.39 -1.53 3.18
N PRO A 64 -3.12 -1.30 4.48
CA PRO A 64 -1.77 -1.36 5.04
C PRO A 64 -1.18 -2.78 4.96
N GLY A 65 0.10 -2.86 4.59
CA GLY A 65 0.85 -4.12 4.47
C GLY A 65 0.79 -4.78 3.08
N ARG A 66 0.02 -4.23 2.14
CA ARG A 66 -0.09 -4.76 0.76
C ARG A 66 0.98 -4.25 -0.21
N VAL A 67 1.76 -3.24 0.16
CA VAL A 67 2.85 -2.69 -0.64
C VAL A 67 4.10 -2.61 0.22
N ASP A 68 5.24 -2.99 -0.36
CA ASP A 68 6.55 -2.83 0.27
C ASP A 68 6.90 -1.34 0.39
N MET A 69 7.35 -0.92 1.58
CA MET A 69 7.80 0.44 1.84
C MET A 69 8.92 0.87 0.88
N LEU A 70 9.77 -0.04 0.41
CA LEU A 70 10.85 0.29 -0.54
C LEU A 70 10.31 0.85 -1.86
N VAL A 71 9.14 0.39 -2.31
CA VAL A 71 8.51 0.89 -3.54
C VAL A 71 8.11 2.35 -3.38
N LEU A 72 7.65 2.75 -2.19
CA LEU A 72 7.26 4.13 -1.89
C LEU A 72 8.46 5.09 -1.88
N LEU A 73 9.68 4.60 -1.64
CA LEU A 73 10.90 5.41 -1.66
C LEU A 73 11.37 5.76 -3.07
N VAL A 74 11.02 4.98 -4.10
CA VAL A 74 11.55 5.22 -5.46
C VAL A 74 11.17 6.61 -5.98
N SER A 75 9.93 7.05 -5.74
CA SER A 75 9.40 8.31 -6.27
C SER A 75 10.03 9.56 -5.63
N PRO A 76 10.13 9.69 -4.28
CA PRO A 76 10.81 10.82 -3.66
C PRO A 76 12.29 10.94 -4.07
N PHE A 77 13.00 9.82 -4.17
CA PHE A 77 14.41 9.83 -4.58
C PHE A 77 14.55 10.27 -6.03
N ALA A 78 13.73 9.76 -6.95
CA ALA A 78 13.75 10.19 -8.34
C ALA A 78 13.40 11.68 -8.49
N ALA A 79 12.36 12.15 -7.77
CA ALA A 79 11.97 13.56 -7.76
C ALA A 79 13.09 14.47 -7.22
N PHE A 80 13.81 14.02 -6.19
CA PHE A 80 14.97 14.74 -5.66
C PHE A 80 16.13 14.78 -6.65
N ILE A 81 16.45 13.67 -7.31
CA ILE A 81 17.52 13.61 -8.33
C ILE A 81 17.19 14.53 -9.52
N LEU A 82 15.92 14.63 -9.91
CA LEU A 82 15.48 15.54 -10.98
C LEU A 82 15.84 17.00 -10.67
N LEU A 83 15.87 17.43 -9.40
CA LEU A 83 16.24 18.80 -9.03
C LEU A 83 17.70 19.15 -9.36
N PHE A 84 18.59 18.15 -9.50
CA PHE A 84 19.98 18.36 -9.93
C PHE A 84 20.12 18.51 -11.45
N GLN A 85 19.02 18.53 -12.19
CA GLN A 85 18.99 18.72 -13.65
C GLN A 85 19.95 17.78 -14.40
N PRO A 86 19.83 16.46 -14.24
CA PRO A 86 20.64 15.52 -15.03
C PRO A 86 20.37 15.70 -16.54
N PRO A 87 21.16 15.08 -17.43
CA PRO A 87 20.89 15.10 -18.87
C PRO A 87 19.43 14.76 -19.21
N ALA A 88 18.84 15.43 -20.21
CA ALA A 88 17.41 15.33 -20.52
C ALA A 88 16.89 13.90 -20.68
N ALA A 89 17.67 13.02 -21.32
CA ALA A 89 17.33 11.59 -21.43
C ALA A 89 17.21 10.90 -20.06
N ILE A 90 18.11 11.23 -19.12
CA ILE A 90 18.07 10.71 -17.76
C ILE A 90 16.87 11.29 -16.99
N GLN A 91 16.55 12.57 -17.18
CA GLN A 91 15.34 13.15 -16.58
C GLN A 91 14.06 12.44 -17.04
N ALA A 92 13.94 12.18 -18.34
CA ALA A 92 12.79 11.44 -18.89
C ALA A 92 12.69 10.03 -18.28
N LEU A 93 13.80 9.31 -18.13
CA LEU A 93 13.82 7.99 -17.49
C LEU A 93 13.45 8.06 -16.00
N LEU A 94 14.03 9.01 -15.26
CA LEU A 94 13.73 9.26 -13.85
C LEU A 94 12.29 9.69 -13.61
N ALA A 95 11.60 10.24 -14.62
CA ALA A 95 10.19 10.57 -14.52
C ALA A 95 9.28 9.38 -14.88
N LEU A 96 9.59 8.70 -15.99
CA LEU A 96 8.74 7.63 -16.53
C LEU A 96 8.81 6.33 -15.71
N VAL A 97 10.00 5.93 -15.25
CA VAL A 97 10.16 4.66 -14.52
C VAL A 97 9.38 4.66 -13.20
N PRO A 98 9.53 5.66 -12.30
CA PRO A 98 8.73 5.70 -11.08
C PRO A 98 7.24 5.86 -11.36
N TRP A 99 6.86 6.62 -12.40
CA TRP A 99 5.45 6.75 -12.78
C TRP A 99 4.83 5.41 -13.18
N VAL A 100 5.53 4.59 -13.98
CA VAL A 100 5.06 3.25 -14.36
C VAL A 100 4.92 2.34 -13.13
N ILE A 101 5.88 2.41 -12.19
CA ILE A 101 5.81 1.65 -10.94
C ILE A 101 4.59 2.10 -10.11
N ASN A 102 4.38 3.41 -9.98
CA ASN A 102 3.22 3.97 -9.28
C ASN A 102 1.90 3.57 -9.95
N TYR A 103 1.84 3.62 -11.30
CA TYR A 103 0.67 3.20 -12.05
C TYR A 103 0.29 1.75 -11.75
N ARG A 104 1.26 0.84 -11.88
CA ARG A 104 1.03 -0.60 -11.65
C ARG A 104 0.60 -0.86 -10.21
N THR A 105 1.25 -0.20 -9.26
CA THR A 105 0.94 -0.34 -7.83
C THR A 105 -0.46 0.21 -7.51
N ALA A 106 -0.78 1.41 -7.99
CA ALA A 106 -2.08 2.04 -7.79
C ALA A 106 -3.21 1.26 -8.48
N ALA A 107 -2.97 0.75 -9.70
CA ALA A 107 -3.93 -0.10 -10.41
C ALA A 107 -4.20 -1.40 -9.65
N SER A 108 -3.13 -2.07 -9.18
CA SER A 108 -3.25 -3.25 -8.32
C SER A 108 -4.07 -2.94 -7.07
N LEU A 109 -3.76 -1.86 -6.36
CA LEU A 109 -4.47 -1.45 -5.15
C LEU A 109 -5.94 -1.12 -5.43
N SER A 110 -6.24 -0.44 -6.54
CA SER A 110 -7.60 -0.04 -6.91
C SER A 110 -8.50 -1.22 -7.23
N ALA A 111 -7.92 -2.31 -7.73
CA ALA A 111 -8.62 -3.56 -8.04
C ALA A 111 -8.82 -4.46 -6.82
N LEU A 112 -8.11 -4.19 -5.71
CA LEU A 112 -8.31 -4.92 -4.46
C LEU A 112 -9.62 -4.45 -3.81
N SER A 113 -10.70 -5.22 -3.99
CA SER A 113 -11.72 -5.35 -2.95
C SER A 113 -11.19 -6.34 -1.92
N GLY A 114 -10.93 -5.90 -0.69
CA GLY A 114 -10.43 -6.81 0.33
C GLY A 114 -11.54 -7.74 0.80
N THR A 115 -11.38 -9.05 0.65
CA THR A 115 -12.06 -10.01 1.53
C THR A 115 -11.23 -10.13 2.79
N ALA A 116 -11.82 -9.78 3.93
CA ALA A 116 -11.19 -10.00 5.22
C ALA A 116 -11.99 -11.04 5.97
N TYR A 117 -11.28 -11.94 6.61
CA TYR A 117 -11.88 -12.97 7.44
C TYR A 117 -11.89 -12.43 8.86
N ARG A 118 -13.08 -12.30 9.44
CA ARG A 118 -13.26 -11.84 10.81
C ARG A 118 -13.76 -12.96 11.70
N ARG A 119 -13.29 -12.99 12.94
CA ARG A 119 -13.74 -13.94 13.94
C ARG A 119 -13.84 -13.25 15.29
N ASP A 120 -14.97 -13.37 15.97
CA ASP A 120 -15.08 -12.90 17.35
C ASP A 120 -14.05 -13.59 18.24
N TRP A 121 -13.47 -12.82 19.15
CA TRP A 121 -12.45 -13.30 20.05
C TRP A 121 -12.65 -12.73 21.45
N ASP A 122 -12.59 -13.58 22.47
CA ASP A 122 -12.57 -13.11 23.85
C ASP A 122 -11.15 -12.58 24.17
N PRO A 123 -10.99 -11.30 24.57
CA PRO A 123 -9.68 -10.75 24.96
C PRO A 123 -8.99 -11.50 26.09
N ARG A 124 -9.75 -12.24 26.90
CA ARG A 124 -9.26 -13.03 28.03
C ARG A 124 -8.66 -14.35 27.57
N GLU A 125 -9.02 -14.83 26.38
CA GLU A 125 -8.46 -16.05 25.81
C GLU A 125 -7.11 -15.76 25.14
N PRO A 126 -6.03 -16.46 25.54
CA PRO A 126 -4.75 -16.36 24.87
C PRO A 126 -4.84 -16.90 23.44
N LEU A 127 -4.01 -16.37 22.54
CA LEU A 127 -3.97 -16.88 21.17
C LEU A 127 -3.42 -18.32 21.17
N PRO A 128 -4.10 -19.29 20.52
CA PRO A 128 -3.65 -20.67 20.48
C PRO A 128 -2.36 -20.78 19.67
N GLU A 129 -1.55 -21.80 19.97
CA GLU A 129 -0.30 -22.06 19.25
C GLU A 129 -0.58 -22.65 17.86
N ILE A 130 -0.02 -22.01 16.84
CA ILE A 130 -0.18 -22.37 15.44
C ILE A 130 1.21 -22.72 14.93
N THR A 131 1.33 -23.92 14.37
CA THR A 131 2.59 -24.41 13.81
C THR A 131 3.04 -23.49 12.67
N GLY A 132 4.26 -22.94 12.77
CA GLY A 132 4.82 -22.04 11.76
C GLY A 132 4.37 -20.57 11.87
N ALA A 133 3.65 -20.20 12.94
CA ALA A 133 3.30 -18.82 13.19
C ALA A 133 4.39 -18.06 13.94
N THR A 134 4.69 -16.85 13.48
CA THR A 134 5.52 -15.88 14.22
C THR A 134 4.61 -14.99 15.05
N TYR A 135 4.67 -15.14 16.37
CA TYR A 135 3.89 -14.33 17.31
C TYR A 135 4.57 -12.99 17.59
N MET A 136 3.83 -11.91 17.39
CA MET A 136 4.22 -10.56 17.81
C MET A 136 3.65 -10.27 19.21
N HIS A 137 2.43 -10.72 19.47
CA HIS A 137 1.76 -10.63 20.76
C HIS A 137 1.00 -11.93 21.05
N ARG A 138 1.07 -12.42 22.30
CA ARG A 138 0.36 -13.65 22.75
C ARG A 138 -1.04 -13.38 23.33
N ARG A 139 -1.32 -12.13 23.68
CA ARG A 139 -2.62 -11.67 24.16
C ARG A 139 -3.26 -10.78 23.11
N TRP A 140 -4.58 -10.72 23.10
CA TRP A 140 -5.30 -9.84 22.20
C TRP A 140 -4.88 -8.38 22.39
N ALA A 141 -4.68 -7.69 21.28
CA ALA A 141 -4.36 -6.27 21.19
C ALA A 141 -4.85 -5.74 19.83
N ALA A 142 -5.22 -4.47 19.77
CA ALA A 142 -5.61 -3.80 18.52
C ALA A 142 -4.39 -3.49 17.62
N ARG A 143 -3.60 -4.52 17.30
CA ARG A 143 -2.32 -4.50 16.58
C ARG A 143 -2.13 -5.85 15.85
N PRO A 144 -1.12 -5.98 14.97
CA PRO A 144 -0.71 -7.28 14.45
C PRO A 144 -0.35 -8.24 15.60
N LEU A 145 -0.96 -9.43 15.61
CA LEU A 145 -0.83 -10.40 16.70
C LEU A 145 0.09 -11.55 16.33
N LEU A 146 -0.15 -12.15 15.17
CA LEU A 146 0.64 -13.25 14.64
C LEU A 146 0.68 -13.19 13.12
N ARG A 147 1.72 -13.79 12.55
CA ARG A 147 1.89 -13.96 11.12
C ARG A 147 2.08 -15.43 10.80
N VAL A 148 1.33 -15.93 9.82
CA VAL A 148 1.49 -17.29 9.27
C VAL A 148 1.88 -17.15 7.81
N GLY A 149 3.15 -17.36 7.49
CA GLY A 149 3.68 -17.08 6.15
C GLY A 149 3.52 -15.59 5.77
N SER A 150 2.69 -15.31 4.77
CA SER A 150 2.34 -13.94 4.34
C SER A 150 1.03 -13.42 4.95
N ASN A 151 0.26 -14.26 5.66
CA ASN A 151 -1.03 -13.88 6.23
C ASN A 151 -0.82 -13.22 7.61
N ILE A 152 -1.35 -12.00 7.78
CA ILE A 152 -1.25 -11.25 9.03
C ILE A 152 -2.60 -11.33 9.75
N VAL A 153 -2.58 -11.83 10.98
CA VAL A 153 -3.73 -11.76 11.89
C VAL A 153 -3.56 -10.58 12.81
N ARG A 154 -4.58 -9.73 12.89
CA ARG A 154 -4.60 -8.54 13.75
C ARG A 154 -5.84 -8.53 14.61
N GLY A 155 -5.74 -7.96 15.82
CA GLY A 155 -6.92 -7.68 16.62
C GLY A 155 -7.60 -6.39 16.12
N ILE A 156 -8.91 -6.42 15.99
CA ILE A 156 -9.73 -5.25 15.63
C ILE A 156 -10.83 -5.07 16.68
N ARG A 157 -11.23 -3.81 16.89
CA ARG A 157 -12.42 -3.46 17.68
C ARG A 157 -13.35 -2.65 16.80
N LEU A 158 -14.56 -3.15 16.55
CA LEU A 158 -15.56 -2.52 15.71
C LEU A 158 -16.92 -2.68 16.38
N ASP A 159 -17.69 -1.60 16.53
CA ASP A 159 -19.05 -1.62 17.08
C ASP A 159 -19.17 -2.41 18.40
N ASP A 160 -18.25 -2.14 19.33
CA ASP A 160 -18.12 -2.80 20.64
C ASP A 160 -17.79 -4.31 20.62
N ARG A 161 -17.58 -4.89 19.43
CA ARG A 161 -17.11 -6.26 19.25
C ARG A 161 -15.59 -6.31 19.18
N ILE A 162 -15.03 -7.31 19.84
CA ILE A 162 -13.59 -7.60 19.82
C ILE A 162 -13.38 -8.83 18.94
N MET A 163 -12.59 -8.64 17.87
CA MET A 163 -12.44 -9.64 16.83
C MET A 163 -10.97 -9.81 16.45
N LEU A 164 -10.69 -10.91 15.76
CA LEU A 164 -9.51 -11.13 14.93
C LEU A 164 -9.88 -10.86 13.48
N GLU A 165 -8.99 -10.24 12.74
CA GLU A 165 -9.08 -10.05 11.30
C GLU A 165 -7.84 -10.66 10.63
N ALA A 166 -8.06 -11.42 9.56
CA ALA A 166 -7.00 -12.06 8.78
C ALA A 166 -7.24 -11.87 7.27
N ASP A 167 -6.16 -11.91 6.49
CA ASP A 167 -6.21 -11.80 5.03
C ASP A 167 -6.67 -13.12 4.36
N ALA A 168 -6.61 -14.23 5.09
CA ALA A 168 -7.13 -15.56 4.70
C ALA A 168 -7.54 -16.32 5.97
N PRO A 169 -8.49 -17.28 5.91
CA PRO A 169 -8.89 -18.06 7.07
C PRO A 169 -7.73 -18.94 7.53
N ILE A 170 -7.53 -19.03 8.85
CA ILE A 170 -6.49 -19.86 9.46
C ILE A 170 -7.16 -20.88 10.37
N THR A 171 -6.73 -22.13 10.27
CA THR A 171 -7.16 -23.19 11.19
C THR A 171 -6.36 -23.09 12.47
N PHE A 172 -7.03 -22.73 13.57
CA PHE A 172 -6.43 -22.80 14.89
C PHE A 172 -6.44 -24.26 15.34
N THR A 173 -5.26 -24.79 15.64
CA THR A 173 -5.11 -26.07 16.31
C THR A 173 -5.14 -25.79 17.81
N PHE A 174 -6.27 -26.10 18.46
CA PHE A 174 -6.33 -26.07 19.91
C PHE A 174 -5.65 -27.34 20.41
N SER A 175 -4.58 -27.19 21.17
CA SER A 175 -4.05 -28.28 21.99
C SER A 175 -5.12 -28.60 23.04
N GLU A 176 -5.80 -29.73 22.89
CA GLU A 176 -6.61 -30.30 23.98
C GLU A 176 -5.63 -30.73 25.09
N GLU A 177 -5.60 -29.97 26.18
CA GLU A 177 -5.16 -30.45 27.50
C GLU A 177 -6.39 -30.72 28.37
#